data_AF-A0A3M8G6J2-F1
#
_entry.id   AF-A0A3M8G6J2-F1
#
_cell.length_a   1.000
_cell.length_b   1.000
_cell.length_c   1.000
_cell.angle_alpha   90.00
_cell.angle_beta   90.00
_cell.angle_gamma   90.00
#
_symmetry.space_group_name_H-M   'P 1'
#
loop_
_entity.id
_entity.type
_entity.pdbx_description
1 polymer ?
#
loop_
_entity_poly.entity_id
_entity_poly.type
_entity_poly.pdbx_seq_one_letter_code
_entity_poly.pdbx_strand_id
1 'polypeptide(L)'
;MKRLVLSALFIFLAVSLAFATEECTFAPTANITNTPTGLTFRSGDQIQFSGTTSTPNNCSGYITTYQWTIEGSTYNGSTKTHTFTLPANVHEQSYTVSLKVWNNIGLTNTKSISVTVKRPQRIYHIADHLGSVRTSVDVDGNVVGYDDYYPFGKVMPGRSDNTSNPEDDTKYTGYEVDDEAGLEMYHANARGYDPVIGRFAQIDPLSSRREWVTPYNYVQNNPMLRVDPDGLTDYIIDYKTGKLVRVGDINDEPDRILHSDKEGNVKRKGDSKLFGWMVRKSQKGKPKVAIDNIADGIVEEGMNFRDDDNIIAVGGDGPTAEQVEEFALALSEHVNKEIGGAYFSETEGGETSHITLGRYRNNLKHHAQGYGASKGYGLLNTGLFHTHIDYSLSLADRLSPSGPDFNERDGELDKNPNLQFYILTRDRKNGSRLPRFPYTTIPRTTY
;
A
#
# COMPACT_ATOMS: atom_id res chain seq x y z
N MET A 1 134.75 -22.53 12.85
CA MET A 1 133.74 -23.32 12.11
C MET A 1 132.65 -23.79 13.07
N LYS A 2 131.39 -23.39 12.86
CA LYS A 2 130.16 -24.21 12.96
C LYS A 2 128.95 -23.28 12.78
N ARG A 3 128.06 -23.64 11.86
CA ARG A 3 126.79 -22.94 11.59
C ARG A 3 125.74 -23.40 12.62
N LEU A 4 124.77 -22.55 12.94
CA LEU A 4 123.41 -23.00 13.26
C LEU A 4 122.36 -21.97 12.80
N VAL A 5 121.17 -22.47 12.48
CA VAL A 5 120.03 -21.82 11.78
C VAL A 5 118.77 -22.60 12.25
N LEU A 6 117.53 -22.09 12.29
CA LEU A 6 116.89 -20.90 11.71
C LEU A 6 115.73 -20.45 12.64
N SER A 7 115.45 -19.15 12.78
CA SER A 7 114.06 -18.68 12.95
C SER A 7 113.88 -17.18 12.73
N ALA A 8 112.91 -16.79 11.90
CA ALA A 8 112.48 -15.41 11.70
C ALA A 8 111.14 -15.19 12.43
N LEU A 9 111.09 -14.16 13.29
CA LEU A 9 109.89 -13.83 14.07
C LEU A 9 109.17 -12.64 13.43
N PHE A 10 108.10 -12.91 12.67
CA PHE A 10 107.19 -11.89 12.18
C PHE A 10 106.27 -11.41 13.32
N ILE A 11 106.34 -10.12 13.65
CA ILE A 11 105.41 -9.49 14.60
C ILE A 11 104.19 -9.00 13.81
N PHE A 12 103.08 -9.73 13.89
CA PHE A 12 101.78 -9.24 13.44
C PHE A 12 101.11 -8.45 14.58
N LEU A 13 100.94 -7.14 14.39
CA LEU A 13 100.20 -6.28 15.30
C LEU A 13 98.69 -6.52 15.11
N ALA A 14 98.09 -7.34 15.98
CA ALA A 14 96.65 -7.59 15.97
C ALA A 14 95.89 -6.36 16.51
N VAL A 15 95.44 -5.47 15.61
CA VAL A 15 94.44 -4.45 15.95
C VAL A 15 93.10 -5.15 16.12
N SER A 16 92.69 -5.41 17.36
CA SER A 16 91.34 -5.85 17.66
C SER A 16 90.36 -4.69 17.44
N LEU A 17 89.69 -4.67 16.27
CA LEU A 17 88.48 -3.88 16.09
C LEU A 17 87.40 -4.46 17.01
N ALA A 18 87.27 -3.88 18.21
CA ALA A 18 86.09 -4.08 19.03
C ALA A 18 84.93 -3.36 18.33
N PHE A 19 84.17 -4.11 17.52
CA PHE A 19 82.83 -3.69 17.15
C PHE A 19 82.00 -3.65 18.42
N ALA A 20 81.77 -2.44 18.95
CA ALA A 20 80.72 -2.22 19.91
C ALA A 20 79.39 -2.52 19.19
N THR A 21 78.84 -3.71 19.41
CA THR A 21 77.42 -3.93 19.19
C THR A 21 76.70 -3.04 20.20
N GLU A 22 76.14 -1.92 19.75
CA GLU A 22 75.29 -1.08 20.60
C GLU A 22 74.18 -1.97 21.16
N GLU A 23 74.21 -2.22 22.48
CA GLU A 23 73.12 -2.94 23.13
C GLU A 23 71.86 -2.11 22.97
N CYS A 24 70.83 -2.70 22.37
CA CYS A 24 69.59 -1.98 22.10
C CYS A 24 68.96 -1.56 23.44
N THR A 25 69.04 -0.28 23.81
CA THR A 25 68.45 0.24 25.05
C THR A 25 67.02 0.74 24.86
N PHE A 26 66.47 0.60 23.65
CA PHE A 26 65.19 1.17 23.26
C PHE A 26 64.05 0.17 23.39
N ALA A 27 62.93 0.64 23.96
CA ALA A 27 61.69 -0.11 23.98
C ALA A 27 61.13 -0.29 22.55
N PRO A 28 60.42 -1.40 22.28
CA PRO A 28 59.67 -1.53 21.03
C PRO A 28 58.56 -0.46 20.95
N THR A 29 58.07 -0.14 19.76
CA THR A 29 56.83 0.64 19.60
C THR A 29 55.67 -0.29 19.29
N ALA A 30 54.57 -0.22 20.04
CA ALA A 30 53.32 -0.90 19.71
C ALA A 30 52.35 0.05 19.00
N ASN A 31 51.71 -0.42 17.93
CA ASN A 31 50.61 0.27 17.26
C ASN A 31 49.47 -0.71 17.03
N ILE A 32 48.23 -0.22 17.08
CA ILE A 32 47.02 -0.99 16.80
C ILE A 32 46.35 -0.39 15.57
N THR A 33 45.98 -1.25 14.62
CA THR A 33 45.04 -0.98 13.54
C THR A 33 43.89 -1.98 13.60
N ASN A 34 42.85 -1.76 12.82
CA ASN A 34 41.66 -2.61 12.82
C ASN A 34 40.99 -2.66 11.44
N THR A 35 40.31 -3.77 11.20
CA THR A 35 39.49 -4.02 10.00
C THR A 35 38.07 -4.41 10.47
N PRO A 36 37.01 -3.69 10.06
CA PRO A 36 37.01 -2.44 9.29
C PRO A 36 37.76 -1.29 9.99
N THR A 37 38.30 -0.36 9.23
CA THR A 37 39.04 0.81 9.76
C THR A 37 38.09 1.83 10.37
N GLY A 38 38.34 2.25 11.60
CA GLY A 38 37.48 3.19 12.34
C GLY A 38 37.55 2.99 13.86
N LEU A 39 36.83 3.81 14.64
CA LEU A 39 36.71 3.66 16.10
C LEU A 39 35.25 3.62 16.59
N THR A 40 34.28 3.65 15.68
CA THR A 40 32.85 3.59 15.97
C THR A 40 32.22 2.50 15.11
N PHE A 41 31.43 1.62 15.72
CA PHE A 41 30.89 0.41 15.08
C PHE A 41 29.44 0.15 15.53
N ARG A 42 28.72 -0.69 14.78
CA ARG A 42 27.35 -1.10 15.06
C ARG A 42 27.35 -2.35 15.95
N SER A 43 26.31 -2.51 16.79
CA SER A 43 26.16 -3.69 17.65
C SER A 43 26.11 -4.98 16.83
N GLY A 44 27.02 -5.92 17.09
CA GLY A 44 27.16 -7.19 16.36
C GLY A 44 28.27 -7.23 15.30
N ASP A 45 28.95 -6.12 15.01
CA ASP A 45 30.07 -6.14 14.05
C ASP A 45 31.23 -7.03 14.55
N GLN A 46 31.91 -7.69 13.60
CA GLN A 46 33.18 -8.36 13.86
C GLN A 46 34.36 -7.46 13.49
N ILE A 47 35.25 -7.22 14.45
CA ILE A 47 36.41 -6.35 14.31
C ILE A 47 37.68 -7.18 14.47
N GLN A 48 38.54 -7.16 13.46
CA GLN A 48 39.88 -7.74 13.55
C GLN A 48 40.89 -6.66 13.92
N PHE A 49 41.43 -6.71 15.14
CA PHE A 49 42.56 -5.88 15.56
C PHE A 49 43.89 -6.48 15.09
N SER A 50 44.80 -5.61 14.67
CA SER A 50 46.15 -5.94 14.19
C SER A 50 47.20 -5.08 14.88
N GLY A 51 48.23 -5.73 15.42
CA GLY A 51 49.36 -5.12 16.08
C GLY A 51 50.53 -4.97 15.11
N THR A 52 50.99 -3.72 14.89
CA THR A 52 52.25 -3.45 14.19
C THR A 52 53.30 -2.97 15.17
N THR A 53 54.56 -3.29 14.88
CA THR A 53 55.67 -3.11 15.81
C THR A 53 56.93 -2.66 15.07
N SER A 54 57.55 -1.60 15.55
CA SER A 54 58.86 -1.14 15.06
C SER A 54 59.88 -1.11 16.21
N THR A 55 61.13 -1.37 15.87
CA THR A 55 62.30 -1.00 16.66
C THR A 55 63.00 0.18 15.98
N PRO A 56 63.72 1.05 16.73
CA PRO A 56 64.44 2.15 16.11
C PRO A 56 65.49 1.67 15.10
N ASN A 57 65.68 2.42 14.02
CA ASN A 57 66.76 2.17 13.06
C ASN A 57 68.10 2.19 13.84
N ASN A 58 68.85 1.08 13.74
CA ASN A 58 70.06 0.68 14.49
C ASN A 58 69.86 -0.42 15.58
N CYS A 59 68.64 -0.85 15.91
CA CYS A 59 68.41 -1.97 16.83
C CYS A 59 68.12 -3.31 16.12
N SER A 60 68.83 -4.38 16.51
CA SER A 60 68.58 -5.78 16.09
C SER A 60 67.47 -6.49 16.88
N GLY A 61 66.79 -5.79 17.79
CA GLY A 61 65.75 -6.37 18.64
C GLY A 61 64.52 -6.83 17.86
N TYR A 62 63.92 -7.93 18.30
CA TYR A 62 62.68 -8.49 17.73
C TYR A 62 61.63 -8.72 18.82
N ILE A 63 60.37 -8.74 18.42
CA ILE A 63 59.22 -8.90 19.32
C ILE A 63 59.00 -10.37 19.65
N THR A 64 58.86 -10.68 20.94
CA THR A 64 58.70 -12.05 21.45
C THR A 64 57.28 -12.38 21.87
N THR A 65 56.54 -11.41 22.39
CA THR A 65 55.21 -11.62 22.99
C THR A 65 54.26 -10.47 22.68
N TYR A 66 52.98 -10.80 22.47
CA TYR A 66 51.85 -9.89 22.33
C TYR A 66 50.81 -10.23 23.43
N GLN A 67 50.33 -9.23 24.13
CA GLN A 67 49.22 -9.34 25.08
C GLN A 67 48.13 -8.37 24.65
N TRP A 68 46.96 -8.91 24.29
CA TRP A 68 45.76 -8.14 24.07
C TRP A 68 44.95 -8.07 25.37
N THR A 69 44.36 -6.92 25.67
CA THR A 69 43.43 -6.74 26.78
C THR A 69 42.18 -6.02 26.29
N ILE A 70 41.02 -6.64 26.42
CA ILE A 70 39.71 -6.13 25.96
C ILE A 70 38.74 -6.29 27.14
N GLU A 71 38.12 -5.19 27.57
CA GLU A 71 37.13 -5.20 28.68
C GLU A 71 37.65 -5.90 29.97
N GLY A 72 38.93 -5.71 30.29
CA GLY A 72 39.61 -6.37 31.41
C GLY A 72 40.03 -7.83 31.16
N SER A 73 39.46 -8.51 30.16
CA SER A 73 39.88 -9.85 29.73
C SER A 73 41.23 -9.78 29.01
N THR A 74 42.16 -10.67 29.38
CA THR A 74 43.54 -10.66 28.88
C THR A 74 43.86 -11.90 28.07
N TYR A 75 44.40 -11.71 26.86
CA TYR A 75 44.74 -12.74 25.89
C TYR A 75 46.24 -12.66 25.56
N ASN A 76 47.02 -13.62 26.04
CA ASN A 76 48.46 -13.71 25.82
C ASN A 76 48.77 -14.63 24.63
N GLY A 77 49.70 -14.23 23.74
CA GLY A 77 50.12 -15.08 22.63
C GLY A 77 51.25 -14.51 21.77
N SER A 78 51.59 -15.23 20.70
CA SER A 78 52.56 -14.79 19.69
C SER A 78 51.88 -14.14 18.46
N THR A 79 50.55 -14.09 18.42
CA THR A 79 49.79 -13.60 17.27
C THR A 79 49.68 -12.08 17.26
N LYS A 80 50.02 -11.48 16.11
CA LYS A 80 49.86 -10.04 15.87
C LYS A 80 48.39 -9.62 15.74
N THR A 81 47.45 -10.55 15.63
CA THR A 81 46.04 -10.24 15.37
C THR A 81 45.13 -10.85 16.43
N HIS A 82 43.97 -10.22 16.64
CA HIS A 82 42.90 -10.71 17.51
C HIS A 82 41.54 -10.26 16.97
N THR A 83 40.56 -11.16 16.90
CA THR A 83 39.20 -10.83 16.43
C THR A 83 38.25 -10.73 17.61
N PHE A 84 37.53 -9.61 17.71
CA PHE A 84 36.50 -9.35 18.71
C PHE A 84 35.15 -9.24 18.00
N THR A 85 34.12 -9.88 18.54
CA THR A 85 32.73 -9.69 18.09
C THR A 85 32.04 -8.82 19.12
N LEU A 86 31.48 -7.69 18.69
CA LEU A 86 30.78 -6.79 19.60
C LEU A 86 29.49 -7.45 20.11
N PRO A 87 29.10 -7.28 21.38
CA PRO A 87 27.86 -7.88 21.87
C PRO A 87 26.65 -7.27 21.16
N ALA A 88 25.59 -8.08 21.00
CA ALA A 88 24.35 -7.64 20.37
C ALA A 88 23.46 -6.86 21.35
N ASN A 89 22.73 -5.87 20.83
CA ASN A 89 21.74 -5.06 21.57
C ASN A 89 22.31 -4.18 22.70
N VAL A 90 23.58 -3.78 22.60
CA VAL A 90 24.22 -2.88 23.58
C VAL A 90 23.78 -1.43 23.33
N HIS A 91 23.57 -0.67 24.42
CA HIS A 91 23.45 0.79 24.38
C HIS A 91 24.81 1.45 24.03
N GLU A 92 24.89 2.78 23.93
CA GLU A 92 26.18 3.42 23.61
C GLU A 92 27.24 3.12 24.68
N GLN A 93 28.26 2.35 24.30
CA GLN A 93 29.29 1.84 25.22
C GLN A 93 30.66 1.84 24.54
N SER A 94 31.68 2.28 25.27
CA SER A 94 33.08 2.24 24.81
C SER A 94 33.85 1.07 25.43
N TYR A 95 34.59 0.36 24.59
CA TYR A 95 35.45 -0.77 24.91
C TYR A 95 36.91 -0.34 24.73
N THR A 96 37.72 -0.44 25.78
CA THR A 96 39.16 -0.18 25.68
C THR A 96 39.88 -1.44 25.21
N VAL A 97 40.56 -1.35 24.08
CA VAL A 97 41.41 -2.40 23.52
C VAL A 97 42.87 -1.99 23.69
N SER A 98 43.63 -2.77 24.44
CA SER A 98 45.05 -2.53 24.68
C SER A 98 45.91 -3.65 24.11
N LEU A 99 47.02 -3.27 23.47
CA LEU A 99 48.08 -4.17 23.03
C LEU A 99 49.36 -3.81 23.79
N LYS A 100 49.89 -4.76 24.55
CA LYS A 100 51.23 -4.70 25.13
C LYS A 100 52.17 -5.65 24.38
N VAL A 101 53.38 -5.19 24.08
CA VAL A 101 54.42 -5.96 23.40
C VAL A 101 55.72 -5.96 24.19
N TRP A 102 56.47 -7.05 24.08
CA TRP A 102 57.81 -7.24 24.66
C TRP A 102 58.81 -7.46 23.53
N ASN A 103 59.99 -6.84 23.64
CA ASN A 103 61.13 -7.24 22.82
C ASN A 103 61.94 -8.36 23.50
N ASN A 104 62.90 -8.92 22.77
CA ASN A 104 63.79 -10.01 23.21
C ASN A 104 64.70 -9.68 24.41
N ILE A 105 64.73 -8.44 24.89
CA ILE A 105 65.48 -7.98 26.07
C ILE A 105 64.57 -7.53 27.24
N GLY A 106 63.25 -7.77 27.13
CA GLY A 106 62.29 -7.54 28.21
C GLY A 106 61.76 -6.10 28.33
N LEU A 107 62.19 -5.17 27.48
CA LEU A 107 61.57 -3.84 27.40
C LEU A 107 60.18 -3.93 26.77
N THR A 108 59.26 -3.10 27.25
CA THR A 108 57.84 -3.18 26.87
C THR A 108 57.29 -1.85 26.41
N ASN A 109 56.25 -1.93 25.59
CA ASN A 109 55.43 -0.78 25.23
C ASN A 109 53.97 -1.22 25.16
N THR A 110 53.06 -0.31 25.52
CA THR A 110 51.62 -0.54 25.50
C THR A 110 50.96 0.55 24.70
N LYS A 111 50.09 0.16 23.77
CA LYS A 111 49.19 1.04 23.04
C LYS A 111 47.77 0.67 23.43
N SER A 112 46.90 1.67 23.59
CA SER A 112 45.47 1.47 23.78
C SER A 112 44.69 2.30 22.76
N ILE A 113 43.56 1.77 22.32
CA ILE A 113 42.53 2.47 21.56
C ILE A 113 41.18 2.26 22.26
N SER A 114 40.27 3.23 22.11
CA SER A 114 38.89 3.11 22.59
C SER A 114 37.98 2.93 21.38
N VAL A 115 37.11 1.92 21.45
CA VAL A 115 36.17 1.56 20.39
C VAL A 115 34.76 1.75 20.92
N THR A 116 33.95 2.57 20.27
CA THR A 116 32.57 2.85 20.69
C THR A 116 31.58 2.04 19.87
N VAL A 117 30.68 1.34 20.55
CA VAL A 117 29.54 0.64 19.95
C VAL A 117 28.33 1.57 20.04
N LYS A 118 27.61 1.75 18.92
CA LYS A 118 26.33 2.45 18.90
C LYS A 118 25.17 1.48 18.66
N ARG A 119 24.01 1.82 19.23
CA ARG A 119 22.73 1.16 18.93
C ARG A 119 22.45 1.28 17.43
N PRO A 120 21.85 0.28 16.76
CA PRO A 120 21.24 0.52 15.45
C PRO A 120 20.22 1.65 15.62
N GLN A 121 20.44 2.78 14.94
CA GLN A 121 19.50 3.90 14.97
C GLN A 121 18.21 3.44 14.30
N ARG A 122 17.13 3.33 15.08
CA ARG A 122 15.78 3.27 14.55
C ARG A 122 15.26 4.69 14.52
N ILE A 123 14.71 5.06 13.38
CA ILE A 123 14.17 6.38 13.13
C ILE A 123 12.72 6.17 12.72
N TYR A 124 11.84 7.00 13.28
CA TYR A 124 10.40 6.95 13.06
C TYR A 124 10.00 8.19 12.27
N HIS A 125 9.50 7.97 11.07
CA HIS A 125 9.00 9.05 10.22
C HIS A 125 7.57 9.42 10.63
N ILE A 126 7.36 10.70 10.92
CA ILE A 126 6.06 11.33 11.16
C ILE A 126 5.66 12.00 9.86
N ALA A 127 4.64 11.45 9.21
CA ALA A 127 4.18 11.90 7.89
C ALA A 127 2.99 12.88 7.98
N ASP A 128 2.79 13.67 6.92
CA ASP A 128 1.58 14.46 6.72
C ASP A 128 0.41 13.66 6.13
N HIS A 129 -0.70 14.34 5.83
CA HIS A 129 -1.93 13.74 5.30
C HIS A 129 -1.77 13.12 3.89
N LEU A 130 -0.62 13.30 3.24
CA LEU A 130 -0.26 12.71 1.95
C LEU A 130 0.83 11.63 2.09
N GLY A 131 1.25 11.31 3.31
CA GLY A 131 2.37 10.39 3.54
C GLY A 131 3.76 11.02 3.35
N SER A 132 3.88 12.35 3.21
CA SER A 132 5.18 13.02 3.10
C SER A 132 5.85 13.10 4.46
N VAL A 133 7.10 12.65 4.59
CA VAL A 133 7.86 12.69 5.85
C VAL A 133 8.13 14.14 6.26
N ARG A 134 7.54 14.60 7.38
CA ARG A 134 7.71 15.96 7.92
C ARG A 134 8.73 16.04 9.04
N THR A 135 8.83 14.98 9.84
CA THR A 135 9.72 14.93 10.99
C THR A 135 10.17 13.50 11.22
N SER A 136 11.46 13.31 11.37
CA SER A 136 12.10 12.04 11.68
C SER A 136 12.55 12.10 13.14
N VAL A 137 12.11 11.16 13.98
CA VAL A 137 12.48 11.10 15.41
C VAL A 137 13.23 9.82 15.76
N ASP A 138 14.14 9.89 16.73
CA ASP A 138 14.83 8.71 17.25
C ASP A 138 13.97 7.88 18.22
N VAL A 139 14.57 6.80 18.73
CA VAL A 139 14.01 5.87 19.73
C VAL A 139 13.65 6.50 21.08
N ASP A 140 14.21 7.67 21.40
CA ASP A 140 14.00 8.39 22.65
C ASP A 140 13.06 9.60 22.45
N GLY A 141 12.59 9.82 21.22
CA GLY A 141 11.65 10.87 20.84
C GLY A 141 12.31 12.21 20.44
N ASN A 142 13.63 12.26 20.31
CA ASN A 142 14.32 13.47 19.84
C ASN A 142 14.16 13.63 18.34
N VAL A 143 13.99 14.86 17.86
CA VAL A 143 13.98 15.17 16.43
C VAL A 143 15.39 15.02 15.85
N VAL A 144 15.55 14.14 14.86
CA VAL A 144 16.79 13.90 14.12
C VAL A 144 16.74 14.38 12.67
N GLY A 145 15.54 14.67 12.16
CA GLY A 145 15.34 15.29 10.86
C GLY A 145 13.99 16.00 10.75
N TYR A 146 13.89 17.00 9.89
CA TYR A 146 12.62 17.58 9.49
C TYR A 146 12.69 18.15 8.07
N ASP A 147 11.54 18.12 7.37
CA ASP A 147 11.39 18.65 6.02
C ASP A 147 10.02 19.29 5.83
N ASP A 148 10.01 20.56 5.42
CA ASP A 148 8.82 21.19 4.85
C ASP A 148 8.91 21.26 3.33
N TYR A 149 7.85 20.81 2.66
CA TYR A 149 7.76 20.82 1.21
C TYR A 149 6.84 21.93 0.70
N TYR A 150 7.23 22.56 -0.41
CA TYR A 150 6.30 23.24 -1.32
C TYR A 150 5.26 22.24 -1.85
N PRO A 151 4.11 22.70 -2.39
CA PRO A 151 3.03 21.82 -2.82
C PRO A 151 3.45 20.68 -3.77
N PHE A 152 4.44 20.90 -4.64
CA PHE A 152 4.96 19.91 -5.59
C PHE A 152 6.17 19.11 -5.07
N GLY A 153 6.38 19.06 -3.75
CA GLY A 153 7.41 18.22 -3.14
C GLY A 153 8.80 18.84 -3.05
N LYS A 154 9.05 20.01 -3.63
CA LYS A 154 10.36 20.67 -3.46
C LYS A 154 10.55 21.08 -1.99
N VAL A 155 11.65 20.67 -1.38
CA VAL A 155 12.03 21.07 -0.02
C VAL A 155 12.16 22.60 0.07
N MET A 156 11.60 23.20 1.12
CA MET A 156 11.61 24.63 1.36
C MET A 156 12.98 25.08 1.92
N PRO A 157 13.71 25.99 1.25
CA PRO A 157 15.00 26.48 1.74
C PRO A 157 14.89 27.07 3.16
N GLY A 158 15.74 26.59 4.07
CA GLY A 158 15.75 27.02 5.47
C GLY A 158 14.61 26.46 6.33
N ARG A 159 13.83 25.50 5.82
CA ARG A 159 12.82 24.73 6.59
C ARG A 159 13.02 23.22 6.47
N SER A 160 14.27 22.81 6.30
CA SER A 160 14.72 21.43 6.42
C SER A 160 16.04 21.37 7.18
N ASP A 161 16.25 20.29 7.92
CA ASP A 161 17.54 19.86 8.46
C ASP A 161 17.47 18.35 8.68
N ASN A 162 18.33 17.60 7.99
CA ASN A 162 18.50 16.16 8.16
C ASN A 162 19.97 15.80 8.48
N THR A 163 20.76 16.75 9.00
CA THR A 163 22.18 16.51 9.32
C THR A 163 22.39 15.42 10.37
N SER A 164 21.39 15.15 11.22
CA SER A 164 21.39 14.06 12.19
C SER A 164 20.71 12.77 11.67
N ASN A 165 20.22 12.78 10.43
CA ASN A 165 19.68 11.64 9.70
C ASN A 165 20.13 11.64 8.22
N PRO A 166 21.42 11.37 7.93
CA PRO A 166 21.97 11.47 6.57
C PRO A 166 21.67 10.26 5.67
N GLU A 167 21.05 9.20 6.19
CA GLU A 167 20.54 8.04 5.44
C GLU A 167 19.00 8.15 5.25
N ASP A 168 18.45 9.38 5.28
CA ASP A 168 17.00 9.66 5.14
C ASP A 168 16.63 9.89 3.67
N ASP A 169 16.43 8.80 2.94
CA ASP A 169 16.10 8.89 1.51
C ASP A 169 14.59 8.99 1.27
N THR A 170 13.75 8.63 2.26
CA THR A 170 12.27 8.64 2.13
C THR A 170 11.68 10.02 2.48
N LYS A 171 11.10 10.70 1.50
CA LYS A 171 10.70 12.11 1.61
C LYS A 171 9.25 12.38 1.20
N TYR A 172 9.05 12.97 0.03
CA TYR A 172 7.77 13.53 -0.38
C TYR A 172 6.80 12.44 -0.84
N THR A 173 5.59 12.41 -0.27
CA THR A 173 4.57 11.36 -0.49
C THR A 173 5.06 9.91 -0.33
N GLY A 174 6.15 9.71 0.42
CA GLY A 174 6.80 8.40 0.61
C GLY A 174 7.73 7.96 -0.53
N TYR A 175 8.07 8.85 -1.47
CA TYR A 175 9.10 8.57 -2.48
C TYR A 175 10.52 8.61 -1.89
N GLU A 176 11.39 7.81 -2.49
CA GLU A 176 12.84 7.86 -2.29
C GLU A 176 13.43 9.04 -3.11
N VAL A 177 14.42 9.75 -2.57
CA VAL A 177 15.16 10.81 -3.29
C VAL A 177 16.39 10.21 -3.99
N ASP A 178 16.55 10.54 -5.26
CA ASP A 178 17.70 10.25 -6.13
C ASP A 178 18.46 11.56 -6.32
N ASP A 179 19.64 11.66 -5.74
CA ASP A 179 20.51 12.85 -5.81
C ASP A 179 21.93 12.51 -6.28
N GLU A 180 22.17 11.31 -6.80
CA GLU A 180 23.43 10.90 -7.42
C GLU A 180 23.82 11.82 -8.60
N ALA A 181 22.85 12.49 -9.22
CA ALA A 181 23.04 13.49 -10.26
C ALA A 181 23.13 14.94 -9.76
N GLY A 182 22.90 15.22 -8.46
CA GLY A 182 22.81 16.57 -7.90
C GLY A 182 21.55 17.33 -8.38
N LEU A 183 20.42 16.62 -8.49
CA LEU A 183 19.16 17.11 -9.07
C LEU A 183 17.96 17.00 -8.14
N GLU A 184 18.10 16.42 -6.94
CA GLU A 184 17.02 16.23 -5.95
C GLU A 184 15.74 15.61 -6.57
N MET A 185 15.89 14.57 -7.40
CA MET A 185 14.76 13.92 -8.07
C MET A 185 14.10 12.90 -7.13
N TYR A 186 12.83 12.55 -7.38
CA TYR A 186 12.12 11.53 -6.61
C TYR A 186 11.86 10.27 -7.45
N HIS A 187 12.14 9.10 -6.89
CA HIS A 187 11.85 7.82 -7.52
C HIS A 187 10.42 7.37 -7.20
N ALA A 188 9.49 7.69 -8.09
CA ALA A 188 8.08 7.31 -7.99
C ALA A 188 7.79 5.96 -8.69
N ASN A 189 8.61 4.95 -8.45
CA ASN A 189 8.49 3.58 -8.99
C ASN A 189 8.47 3.48 -10.53
N ALA A 190 7.34 3.74 -11.20
CA ALA A 190 7.25 3.66 -12.66
C ALA A 190 7.91 4.85 -13.39
N ARG A 191 8.12 5.98 -12.70
CA ARG A 191 8.70 7.20 -13.26
C ARG A 191 9.57 7.93 -12.23
N GLY A 192 10.56 8.68 -12.71
CA GLY A 192 11.24 9.72 -11.95
C GLY A 192 10.43 11.01 -11.96
N TYR A 193 10.34 11.68 -10.82
CA TYR A 193 9.57 12.89 -10.59
C TYR A 193 10.51 14.06 -10.26
N ASP A 194 10.38 15.18 -10.99
CA ASP A 194 11.10 16.42 -10.75
C ASP A 194 10.20 17.36 -9.92
N PRO A 195 10.53 17.61 -8.64
CA PRO A 195 9.75 18.45 -7.75
C PRO A 195 9.95 19.96 -8.00
N VAL A 196 11.01 20.36 -8.71
CA VAL A 196 11.31 21.76 -9.05
C VAL A 196 10.33 22.29 -10.09
N ILE A 197 9.99 21.47 -11.10
CA ILE A 197 9.01 21.80 -12.13
C ILE A 197 7.62 21.16 -11.91
N GLY A 198 7.50 20.20 -10.99
CA GLY A 198 6.25 19.50 -10.68
C GLY A 198 5.78 18.58 -11.81
N ARG A 199 6.71 17.82 -12.40
CA ARG A 199 6.48 16.94 -13.56
C ARG A 199 7.22 15.63 -13.42
N PHE A 200 6.68 14.58 -14.03
CA PHE A 200 7.49 13.38 -14.28
C PHE A 200 8.50 13.63 -15.40
N ALA A 201 9.65 12.99 -15.34
CA ALA A 201 10.69 13.07 -16.36
C ALA A 201 10.40 12.18 -17.59
N GLN A 202 9.68 11.07 -17.37
CA GLN A 202 9.25 10.13 -18.41
C GLN A 202 7.78 10.31 -18.78
N ILE A 203 7.44 9.94 -20.02
CA ILE A 203 6.08 9.87 -20.55
C ILE A 203 5.28 8.84 -19.73
N ASP A 204 4.07 9.22 -19.30
CA ASP A 204 3.11 8.33 -18.63
C ASP A 204 2.84 7.07 -19.46
N PRO A 205 3.08 5.85 -18.92
CA PRO A 205 2.68 4.60 -19.57
C PRO A 205 1.18 4.51 -19.88
N LEU A 206 0.35 5.23 -19.12
CA LEU A 206 -1.10 5.37 -19.28
C LEU A 206 -1.51 6.65 -20.04
N SER A 207 -0.58 7.38 -20.66
CA SER A 207 -0.87 8.62 -21.40
C SER A 207 -1.99 8.48 -22.44
N SER A 208 -2.04 7.35 -23.15
CA SER A 208 -3.11 7.01 -24.11
C SER A 208 -4.49 6.82 -23.48
N ARG A 209 -4.56 6.63 -22.16
CA ARG A 209 -5.81 6.56 -21.38
C ARG A 209 -6.10 7.84 -20.60
N ARG A 210 -5.20 8.83 -20.67
CA ARG A 210 -5.24 10.08 -19.88
C ARG A 210 -5.06 11.31 -20.80
N GLU A 211 -5.65 11.28 -22.01
CA GLU A 211 -5.47 12.31 -23.05
C GLU A 211 -5.81 13.75 -22.63
N TRP A 212 -6.59 13.92 -21.55
CA TRP A 212 -6.95 15.22 -20.98
C TRP A 212 -5.84 15.86 -20.11
N VAL A 213 -4.73 15.15 -19.85
CA VAL A 213 -3.53 15.68 -19.19
C VAL A 213 -2.28 15.48 -20.05
N THR A 214 -1.27 16.32 -19.82
CA THR A 214 0.06 16.10 -20.43
C THR A 214 0.66 14.77 -19.94
N PRO A 215 1.37 13.99 -20.78
CA PRO A 215 2.03 12.75 -20.36
C PRO A 215 3.08 12.91 -19.24
N TYR A 216 3.48 14.14 -18.92
CA TYR A 216 4.42 14.45 -17.84
C TYR A 216 3.71 14.98 -16.57
N ASN A 217 2.38 14.87 -16.50
CA ASN A 217 1.57 15.44 -15.44
C ASN A 217 1.74 14.69 -14.11
N TYR A 218 2.04 15.43 -13.05
CA TYR A 218 1.93 14.97 -11.67
C TYR A 218 0.55 15.33 -11.10
N VAL A 219 -0.16 14.31 -10.60
CA VAL A 219 -1.43 14.37 -9.85
C VAL A 219 -2.48 15.40 -10.30
N GLN A 220 -2.65 15.57 -11.60
CA GLN A 220 -3.55 16.55 -12.23
C GLN A 220 -3.32 18.00 -11.77
N ASN A 221 -2.09 18.31 -11.34
CA ASN A 221 -1.66 19.57 -10.71
C ASN A 221 -2.36 19.89 -9.38
N ASN A 222 -2.89 18.89 -8.66
CA ASN A 222 -3.49 19.07 -7.32
C ASN A 222 -2.74 18.27 -6.22
N PRO A 223 -1.46 18.56 -5.99
CA PRO A 223 -0.62 17.80 -5.07
C PRO A 223 -0.86 18.13 -3.59
N MET A 224 -1.84 18.99 -3.28
CA MET A 224 -2.30 19.24 -1.91
C MET A 224 -3.32 18.20 -1.41
N LEU A 225 -3.97 17.49 -2.34
CA LEU A 225 -5.05 16.54 -2.05
C LEU A 225 -4.80 15.13 -2.63
N ARG A 226 -3.71 14.96 -3.40
CA ARG A 226 -3.50 13.77 -4.23
C ARG A 226 -2.04 13.33 -4.24
N VAL A 227 -1.85 12.01 -4.36
CA VAL A 227 -0.56 11.31 -4.39
C VAL A 227 -0.52 10.35 -5.59
N ASP A 228 0.66 9.89 -6.02
CA ASP A 228 0.82 8.96 -7.15
C ASP A 228 1.79 7.82 -6.75
N PRO A 229 1.37 6.87 -5.89
CA PRO A 229 2.29 5.97 -5.17
C PRO A 229 3.07 5.00 -6.08
N ASP A 230 2.49 4.65 -7.23
CA ASP A 230 3.08 3.76 -8.23
C ASP A 230 3.73 4.52 -9.39
N GLY A 231 3.56 5.85 -9.45
CA GLY A 231 4.00 6.68 -10.57
C GLY A 231 3.19 6.47 -11.84
N LEU A 232 1.96 5.95 -11.76
CA LEU A 232 1.08 5.71 -12.92
C LEU A 232 -0.19 6.58 -12.88
N THR A 233 -0.74 6.88 -11.71
CA THR A 233 -2.07 7.48 -11.59
C THR A 233 -2.27 8.17 -10.25
N ASP A 234 -3.11 9.21 -10.20
CA ASP A 234 -3.39 9.89 -8.95
C ASP A 234 -4.36 9.12 -8.03
N TYR A 235 -4.17 9.28 -6.72
CA TYR A 235 -4.96 8.73 -5.62
C TYR A 235 -5.25 9.83 -4.58
N ILE A 236 -6.36 9.71 -3.85
CA ILE A 236 -6.70 10.46 -2.63
C ILE A 236 -6.59 9.48 -1.46
N ILE A 237 -6.14 9.96 -0.30
CA ILE A 237 -6.21 9.18 0.94
C ILE A 237 -7.56 9.46 1.60
N ASP A 238 -8.36 8.42 1.83
CA ASP A 238 -9.58 8.52 2.62
C ASP A 238 -9.21 8.80 4.09
N TYR A 239 -9.61 9.97 4.58
CA TYR A 239 -9.22 10.47 5.90
C TYR A 239 -9.86 9.73 7.09
N LYS A 240 -10.81 8.81 6.85
CA LYS A 240 -11.45 8.01 7.91
C LYS A 240 -10.81 6.63 8.07
N THR A 241 -10.35 6.05 6.96
CA THR A 241 -9.85 4.67 6.86
C THR A 241 -8.35 4.60 6.62
N GLY A 242 -7.72 5.70 6.17
CA GLY A 242 -6.32 5.75 5.73
C GLY A 242 -6.07 5.05 4.39
N LYS A 243 -7.12 4.60 3.68
CA LYS A 243 -7.00 3.84 2.44
C LYS A 243 -6.71 4.78 1.26
N LEU A 244 -5.81 4.35 0.36
CA LEU A 244 -5.63 4.96 -0.95
C LEU A 244 -6.81 4.62 -1.87
N VAL A 245 -7.48 5.66 -2.38
CA VAL A 245 -8.60 5.58 -3.33
C VAL A 245 -8.15 6.26 -4.62
N ARG A 246 -8.18 5.55 -5.75
CA ARG A 246 -7.69 6.08 -7.01
C ARG A 246 -8.56 7.25 -7.49
N VAL A 247 -7.92 8.33 -7.92
CA VAL A 247 -8.61 9.50 -8.43
C VAL A 247 -9.10 9.21 -9.84
N GLY A 248 -10.41 9.40 -10.03
CA GLY A 248 -11.09 8.96 -11.25
C GLY A 248 -11.69 7.57 -11.12
N ASP A 249 -11.31 6.79 -10.09
CA ASP A 249 -12.17 5.72 -9.56
C ASP A 249 -13.17 6.39 -8.61
N ILE A 250 -14.07 7.16 -9.20
CA ILE A 250 -15.29 7.59 -8.53
C ILE A 250 -16.37 6.58 -8.88
N ASN A 251 -16.84 5.82 -7.87
CA ASN A 251 -18.22 5.32 -7.88
C ASN A 251 -19.18 6.32 -7.18
N ASP A 252 -18.87 7.63 -7.28
CA ASP A 252 -19.76 8.73 -6.87
C ASP A 252 -20.73 9.15 -7.99
N GLU A 253 -20.63 8.52 -9.17
CA GLU A 253 -21.81 8.36 -10.02
C GLU A 253 -22.55 7.14 -9.45
N PRO A 254 -23.67 7.29 -8.68
CA PRO A 254 -24.56 6.16 -8.49
C PRO A 254 -24.97 5.67 -9.88
N ASP A 255 -25.17 4.37 -10.06
CA ASP A 255 -25.52 3.84 -11.38
C ASP A 255 -26.76 4.55 -11.93
N ARG A 256 -26.56 5.25 -13.05
CA ARG A 256 -27.57 6.16 -13.62
C ARG A 256 -28.19 5.51 -14.83
N ILE A 257 -29.33 4.87 -14.60
CA ILE A 257 -30.17 4.45 -15.73
C ILE A 257 -30.67 5.71 -16.45
N LEU A 258 -30.34 5.81 -17.74
CA LEU A 258 -30.73 6.89 -18.63
C LEU A 258 -31.88 6.42 -19.52
N HIS A 259 -32.82 7.31 -19.80
CA HIS A 259 -33.96 6.98 -20.66
C HIS A 259 -33.51 6.67 -22.10
N SER A 260 -33.76 5.43 -22.51
CA SER A 260 -33.53 4.92 -23.87
C SER A 260 -34.82 4.79 -24.67
N ASP A 261 -34.72 4.83 -26.00
CA ASP A 261 -35.85 4.49 -26.87
C ASP A 261 -36.08 2.97 -26.98
N LYS A 262 -37.05 2.55 -27.81
CA LYS A 262 -37.42 1.14 -27.95
C LYS A 262 -36.29 0.29 -28.51
N GLU A 263 -35.30 0.93 -29.11
CA GLU A 263 -34.11 0.38 -29.75
C GLU A 263 -32.86 0.47 -28.84
N GLY A 264 -32.96 1.09 -27.65
CA GLY A 264 -31.89 1.20 -26.66
C GLY A 264 -31.08 2.50 -26.68
N ASN A 265 -31.39 3.45 -27.56
CA ASN A 265 -30.58 4.66 -27.75
C ASN A 265 -30.94 5.77 -26.75
N VAL A 266 -29.93 6.36 -26.11
CA VAL A 266 -30.10 7.48 -25.18
C VAL A 266 -30.15 8.81 -25.94
N LYS A 267 -31.32 9.47 -25.97
CA LYS A 267 -31.51 10.73 -26.70
C LYS A 267 -30.90 11.94 -25.99
N ARG A 268 -29.93 12.60 -26.63
CA ARG A 268 -29.36 13.88 -26.20
C ARG A 268 -30.22 15.05 -26.71
N LYS A 269 -30.08 16.22 -26.05
CA LYS A 269 -31.00 17.36 -26.19
C LYS A 269 -30.87 18.06 -27.56
N GLY A 270 -31.78 17.77 -28.49
CA GLY A 270 -31.90 18.47 -29.77
C GLY A 270 -33.18 18.16 -30.56
N ASP A 271 -33.54 16.88 -30.67
CA ASP A 271 -34.43 16.45 -31.75
C ASP A 271 -35.94 16.38 -31.42
N SER A 272 -36.68 17.27 -32.09
CA SER A 272 -38.06 17.10 -32.58
C SER A 272 -39.25 16.96 -31.62
N LYS A 273 -39.74 18.13 -31.18
CA LYS A 273 -41.10 18.72 -31.36
C LYS A 273 -42.42 17.90 -31.53
N LEU A 274 -42.48 16.58 -31.62
CA LEU A 274 -43.76 15.83 -31.67
C LEU A 274 -43.99 15.02 -30.39
N PHE A 275 -45.20 15.16 -29.82
CA PHE A 275 -45.71 14.54 -28.59
C PHE A 275 -45.13 15.09 -27.27
N GLY A 276 -45.82 16.11 -26.74
CA GLY A 276 -45.47 16.84 -25.52
C GLY A 276 -45.76 16.13 -24.19
N TRP A 277 -45.47 14.83 -24.07
CA TRP A 277 -45.42 14.12 -22.78
C TRP A 277 -43.99 13.72 -22.44
N MET A 278 -43.08 14.70 -22.54
CA MET A 278 -41.65 14.50 -22.37
C MET A 278 -41.03 15.62 -21.54
N VAL A 279 -40.24 15.21 -20.54
CA VAL A 279 -39.20 16.02 -19.87
C VAL A 279 -39.69 17.37 -19.30
N ARG A 280 -40.18 17.36 -18.05
CA ARG A 280 -40.17 18.58 -17.21
C ARG A 280 -38.74 19.13 -17.21
N LYS A 281 -38.53 20.32 -17.80
CA LYS A 281 -37.20 20.94 -17.98
C LYS A 281 -36.42 20.99 -16.67
N SER A 282 -35.14 20.63 -16.70
CA SER A 282 -34.18 21.03 -15.67
C SER A 282 -33.45 22.29 -16.12
N GLN A 283 -33.10 23.17 -15.18
CA GLN A 283 -32.22 24.31 -15.45
C GLN A 283 -30.82 23.81 -15.83
N LYS A 284 -30.17 24.48 -16.79
CA LYS A 284 -28.73 24.32 -17.11
C LYS A 284 -28.25 22.93 -17.61
N GLY A 285 -29.02 22.28 -18.49
CA GLY A 285 -28.42 21.46 -19.57
C GLY A 285 -27.84 20.09 -19.26
N LYS A 286 -27.77 19.64 -17.99
CA LYS A 286 -27.41 18.25 -17.64
C LYS A 286 -28.49 17.26 -18.13
N PRO A 287 -28.14 16.02 -18.51
CA PRO A 287 -29.13 14.96 -18.73
C PRO A 287 -29.91 14.70 -17.43
N LYS A 288 -31.16 14.23 -17.57
CA LYS A 288 -31.92 13.76 -16.41
C LYS A 288 -31.60 12.30 -16.17
N VAL A 289 -31.02 12.04 -15.00
CA VAL A 289 -31.01 10.73 -14.35
C VAL A 289 -32.45 10.22 -14.25
N ALA A 290 -32.67 8.93 -14.55
CA ALA A 290 -34.00 8.34 -14.47
C ALA A 290 -34.22 7.50 -13.21
N ILE A 291 -33.14 6.89 -12.69
CA ILE A 291 -33.07 6.21 -11.39
C ILE A 291 -31.76 6.65 -10.72
N ASP A 292 -31.80 6.94 -9.42
CA ASP A 292 -30.73 7.57 -8.64
C ASP A 292 -30.65 6.89 -7.26
N ASN A 293 -29.53 7.04 -6.55
CA ASN A 293 -29.23 6.36 -5.27
C ASN A 293 -29.31 4.82 -5.35
N ILE A 294 -28.84 4.24 -6.45
CA ILE A 294 -28.58 2.79 -6.52
C ILE A 294 -27.44 2.45 -5.55
N ALA A 295 -27.57 1.35 -4.80
CA ALA A 295 -26.51 0.87 -3.92
C ALA A 295 -25.45 0.07 -4.70
N ASP A 296 -24.19 0.15 -4.25
CA ASP A 296 -23.09 -0.62 -4.84
C ASP A 296 -23.41 -2.12 -4.90
N GLY A 297 -22.99 -2.79 -5.98
CA GLY A 297 -23.23 -4.22 -6.21
C GLY A 297 -24.61 -4.58 -6.77
N ILE A 298 -25.49 -3.61 -7.03
CA ILE A 298 -26.78 -3.84 -7.73
C ILE A 298 -26.63 -3.79 -9.26
N VAL A 299 -25.69 -2.97 -9.75
CA VAL A 299 -25.41 -2.76 -11.18
C VAL A 299 -23.91 -2.91 -11.41
N GLU A 300 -23.55 -3.51 -12.55
CA GLU A 300 -22.19 -3.74 -13.03
C GLU A 300 -22.10 -3.44 -14.53
N GLU A 301 -20.88 -3.23 -15.05
CA GLU A 301 -20.66 -2.93 -16.46
C GLU A 301 -21.15 -4.10 -17.36
N GLY A 302 -22.05 -3.77 -18.30
CA GLY A 302 -22.58 -4.73 -19.27
C GLY A 302 -23.89 -5.42 -18.86
N MET A 303 -24.44 -5.17 -17.66
CA MET A 303 -25.75 -5.71 -17.28
C MET A 303 -26.88 -5.21 -18.19
N ASN A 304 -27.78 -6.12 -18.59
CA ASN A 304 -28.90 -5.82 -19.48
C ASN A 304 -30.23 -6.31 -18.89
N PHE A 305 -30.81 -5.50 -18.01
CA PHE A 305 -32.12 -5.75 -17.39
C PHE A 305 -33.29 -5.89 -18.38
N ARG A 306 -33.13 -5.44 -19.63
CA ARG A 306 -34.17 -5.60 -20.65
C ARG A 306 -34.24 -7.06 -21.11
N ASP A 307 -33.10 -7.65 -21.41
CA ASP A 307 -33.03 -8.85 -22.23
C ASP A 307 -32.54 -10.09 -21.49
N ASP A 308 -31.81 -9.89 -20.40
CA ASP A 308 -31.15 -10.92 -19.60
C ASP A 308 -31.69 -10.93 -18.17
N ASP A 309 -31.72 -12.12 -17.56
CA ASP A 309 -32.07 -12.28 -16.15
C ASP A 309 -30.81 -12.04 -15.31
N ASN A 310 -30.88 -11.16 -14.31
CA ASN A 310 -29.72 -10.67 -13.57
C ASN A 310 -29.76 -11.21 -12.12
N ILE A 311 -28.63 -11.72 -11.61
CA ILE A 311 -28.49 -12.18 -10.23
C ILE A 311 -27.64 -11.19 -9.44
N ILE A 312 -28.07 -10.86 -8.23
CA ILE A 312 -27.46 -9.88 -7.33
C ILE A 312 -27.24 -10.57 -5.98
N ALA A 313 -26.00 -10.61 -5.51
CA ALA A 313 -25.68 -11.06 -4.16
C ALA A 313 -26.12 -10.01 -3.14
N VAL A 314 -26.63 -10.43 -1.97
CA VAL A 314 -27.12 -9.52 -0.93
C VAL A 314 -26.56 -9.88 0.45
N GLY A 315 -26.32 -8.85 1.27
CA GLY A 315 -25.69 -8.97 2.58
C GLY A 315 -24.15 -8.88 2.54
N GLY A 316 -23.52 -9.09 3.70
CA GLY A 316 -22.09 -8.81 3.88
C GLY A 316 -21.77 -7.33 3.69
N ASP A 317 -20.74 -7.04 2.90
CA ASP A 317 -20.39 -5.69 2.44
C ASP A 317 -21.18 -5.24 1.19
N GLY A 318 -22.07 -6.11 0.66
CA GLY A 318 -22.90 -5.85 -0.52
C GLY A 318 -24.25 -5.20 -0.21
N PRO A 319 -25.14 -5.07 -1.22
CA PRO A 319 -26.43 -4.41 -1.04
C PRO A 319 -27.35 -5.24 -0.13
N THR A 320 -28.20 -4.57 0.64
CA THR A 320 -29.26 -5.24 1.39
C THR A 320 -30.40 -5.68 0.45
N ALA A 321 -31.14 -6.72 0.86
CA ALA A 321 -32.34 -7.17 0.15
C ALA A 321 -33.34 -6.01 -0.10
N GLU A 322 -33.50 -5.11 0.86
CA GLU A 322 -34.38 -3.94 0.73
C GLU A 322 -33.89 -2.94 -0.33
N GLN A 323 -32.57 -2.73 -0.48
CA GLN A 323 -32.02 -1.86 -1.52
C GLN A 323 -32.22 -2.46 -2.93
N VAL A 324 -32.13 -3.79 -3.08
CA VAL A 324 -32.43 -4.46 -4.36
C VAL A 324 -33.91 -4.36 -4.71
N GLU A 325 -34.81 -4.54 -3.74
CA GLU A 325 -36.26 -4.34 -3.93
C GLU A 325 -36.63 -2.89 -4.28
N GLU A 326 -35.98 -1.92 -3.63
CA GLU A 326 -36.16 -0.49 -3.88
C GLU A 326 -35.71 -0.11 -5.31
N PHE A 327 -34.59 -0.68 -5.77
CA PHE A 327 -34.14 -0.58 -7.16
C PHE A 327 -35.11 -1.25 -8.13
N ALA A 328 -35.60 -2.46 -7.84
CA ALA A 328 -36.57 -3.15 -8.70
C ALA A 328 -37.87 -2.34 -8.89
N LEU A 329 -38.34 -1.67 -7.83
CA LEU A 329 -39.46 -0.73 -7.91
C LEU A 329 -39.14 0.49 -8.79
N ALA A 330 -37.98 1.11 -8.60
CA ALA A 330 -37.56 2.26 -9.40
C ALA A 330 -37.35 1.90 -10.89
N LEU A 331 -36.78 0.73 -11.17
CA LEU A 331 -36.64 0.16 -12.51
C LEU A 331 -38.01 -0.06 -13.15
N SER A 332 -38.93 -0.72 -12.45
CA SER A 332 -40.29 -0.99 -12.89
C SER A 332 -41.03 0.28 -13.30
N GLU A 333 -40.98 1.32 -12.45
CA GLU A 333 -41.56 2.63 -12.74
C GLU A 333 -40.92 3.31 -13.94
N HIS A 334 -39.60 3.24 -14.06
CA HIS A 334 -38.87 3.84 -15.17
C HIS A 334 -39.23 3.23 -16.53
N VAL A 335 -39.28 1.90 -16.60
CA VAL A 335 -39.61 1.17 -17.84
C VAL A 335 -41.12 1.03 -18.07
N ASN A 336 -41.93 1.43 -17.09
CA ASN A 336 -43.39 1.31 -17.06
C ASN A 336 -43.89 -0.12 -17.38
N LYS A 337 -43.21 -1.11 -16.77
CA LYS A 337 -43.54 -2.54 -16.82
C LYS A 337 -43.28 -3.14 -15.44
N GLU A 338 -44.02 -4.18 -15.09
CA GLU A 338 -43.73 -4.96 -13.88
C GLU A 338 -42.40 -5.69 -14.03
N ILE A 339 -41.66 -5.78 -12.92
CA ILE A 339 -40.42 -6.52 -12.79
C ILE A 339 -40.71 -7.69 -11.85
N GLY A 340 -40.49 -8.91 -12.36
CA GLY A 340 -40.56 -10.13 -11.55
C GLY A 340 -39.17 -10.52 -11.06
N GLY A 341 -39.11 -11.22 -9.94
CA GLY A 341 -37.85 -11.70 -9.36
C GLY A 341 -38.04 -12.84 -8.38
N ALA A 342 -36.92 -13.33 -7.85
CA ALA A 342 -36.87 -14.47 -6.94
C ALA A 342 -35.82 -14.26 -5.85
N TYR A 343 -36.07 -14.86 -4.68
CA TYR A 343 -35.20 -14.83 -3.51
C TYR A 343 -34.53 -16.20 -3.34
N PHE A 344 -33.23 -16.19 -3.09
CA PHE A 344 -32.43 -17.41 -2.94
C PHE A 344 -31.66 -17.43 -1.63
N SER A 345 -31.49 -18.62 -1.07
CA SER A 345 -30.59 -18.87 0.06
C SER A 345 -29.57 -19.96 -0.29
N GLU A 346 -28.42 -19.92 0.38
CA GLU A 346 -27.41 -20.99 0.34
C GLU A 346 -27.80 -22.20 1.20
N THR A 347 -28.73 -22.04 2.15
CA THR A 347 -29.13 -23.09 3.10
C THR A 347 -30.64 -23.19 3.22
N GLU A 348 -31.14 -24.39 3.55
CA GLU A 348 -32.58 -24.64 3.65
C GLU A 348 -33.17 -23.89 4.85
N GLY A 349 -34.04 -22.92 4.58
CA GLY A 349 -34.59 -22.01 5.60
C GLY A 349 -33.64 -20.89 6.05
N GLY A 350 -32.50 -20.70 5.38
CA GLY A 350 -31.57 -19.61 5.66
C GLY A 350 -32.06 -18.23 5.19
N GLU A 351 -31.30 -17.19 5.55
CA GLU A 351 -31.55 -15.82 5.07
C GLU A 351 -31.34 -15.70 3.56
N THR A 352 -31.91 -14.65 2.95
CA THR A 352 -31.69 -14.35 1.53
C THR A 352 -30.23 -13.98 1.30
N SER A 353 -29.53 -14.76 0.48
CA SER A 353 -28.14 -14.51 0.04
C SER A 353 -28.08 -13.91 -1.35
N HIS A 354 -29.06 -14.19 -2.21
CA HIS A 354 -29.13 -13.64 -3.57
C HIS A 354 -30.57 -13.28 -3.95
N ILE A 355 -30.71 -12.24 -4.77
CA ILE A 355 -31.97 -11.82 -5.39
C ILE A 355 -31.76 -11.73 -6.88
N THR A 356 -32.73 -12.21 -7.65
CA THR A 356 -32.68 -12.14 -9.12
C THR A 356 -33.74 -11.20 -9.66
N LEU A 357 -33.37 -10.35 -10.62
CA LEU A 357 -34.29 -9.50 -11.38
C LEU A 357 -34.47 -10.07 -12.79
N GLY A 358 -35.71 -10.44 -13.10
CA GLY A 358 -36.08 -11.01 -14.39
C GLY A 358 -36.12 -9.95 -15.51
N ARG A 359 -35.72 -10.37 -16.71
CA ARG A 359 -35.67 -9.54 -17.92
C ARG A 359 -37.03 -8.92 -18.27
N TYR A 360 -37.08 -7.62 -18.57
CA TYR A 360 -38.36 -6.94 -18.80
C TYR A 360 -38.84 -6.86 -20.26
N ARG A 361 -38.09 -7.36 -21.26
CA ARG A 361 -38.40 -7.20 -22.72
C ARG A 361 -39.86 -7.50 -23.04
N ASN A 362 -40.39 -8.60 -22.50
CA ASN A 362 -41.74 -9.08 -22.77
C ASN A 362 -42.79 -8.70 -21.71
N ASN A 363 -42.38 -8.09 -20.60
CA ASN A 363 -43.28 -7.74 -19.50
C ASN A 363 -44.28 -6.64 -19.90
N LEU A 364 -45.44 -6.67 -19.27
CA LEU A 364 -46.51 -5.67 -19.40
C LEU A 364 -46.55 -4.78 -18.14
N LYS A 365 -47.41 -3.76 -18.15
CA LYS A 365 -47.63 -2.86 -17.00
C LYS A 365 -48.41 -3.51 -15.84
N HIS A 366 -48.98 -4.69 -16.08
CA HIS A 366 -49.87 -5.43 -15.18
C HIS A 366 -49.59 -6.95 -15.21
N HIS A 367 -48.43 -7.35 -15.73
CA HIS A 367 -47.98 -8.73 -15.74
C HIS A 367 -46.48 -8.82 -16.09
N ALA A 368 -45.65 -9.32 -15.18
CA ALA A 368 -44.29 -9.75 -15.48
C ALA A 368 -44.31 -11.10 -16.24
N GLN A 369 -43.64 -11.20 -17.39
CA GLN A 369 -43.59 -12.46 -18.16
C GLN A 369 -42.40 -13.34 -17.73
N GLY A 370 -42.57 -13.94 -16.56
CA GLY A 370 -41.76 -15.04 -16.05
C GLY A 370 -40.68 -14.64 -15.05
N TYR A 371 -40.63 -15.38 -13.94
CA TYR A 371 -39.55 -15.39 -12.96
C TYR A 371 -38.30 -16.12 -13.51
N GLY A 372 -37.76 -15.66 -14.64
CA GLY A 372 -36.83 -16.39 -15.53
C GLY A 372 -35.56 -16.95 -14.88
N ALA A 373 -35.16 -16.38 -13.73
CA ALA A 373 -34.00 -16.79 -12.96
C ALA A 373 -34.25 -17.96 -11.97
N SER A 374 -35.39 -18.66 -12.04
CA SER A 374 -35.63 -19.91 -11.29
C SER A 374 -34.67 -21.08 -11.66
N LYS A 375 -33.76 -20.86 -12.61
CA LYS A 375 -32.63 -21.76 -12.90
C LYS A 375 -31.71 -21.82 -11.69
N GLY A 376 -31.67 -22.97 -11.01
CA GLY A 376 -30.84 -23.16 -9.83
C GLY A 376 -29.35 -22.96 -10.11
N TYR A 377 -28.81 -21.82 -9.69
CA TYR A 377 -27.37 -21.51 -9.61
C TYR A 377 -26.70 -22.26 -8.43
N GLY A 378 -27.12 -23.49 -8.15
CA GLY A 378 -26.78 -24.23 -6.92
C GLY A 378 -27.50 -23.73 -5.65
N LEU A 379 -28.27 -22.63 -5.75
CA LEU A 379 -28.97 -21.99 -4.64
C LEU A 379 -30.43 -22.47 -4.49
N LEU A 380 -30.96 -22.40 -3.27
CA LEU A 380 -32.33 -22.80 -2.94
C LEU A 380 -33.28 -21.61 -3.12
N ASN A 381 -34.27 -21.75 -4.00
CA ASN A 381 -35.33 -20.75 -4.17
C ASN A 381 -36.28 -20.76 -2.95
N THR A 382 -36.42 -19.61 -2.30
CA THR A 382 -37.25 -19.42 -1.10
C THR A 382 -38.51 -18.60 -1.37
N GLY A 383 -38.62 -17.93 -2.51
CA GLY A 383 -39.80 -17.17 -2.87
C GLY A 383 -39.68 -16.33 -4.14
N LEU A 384 -40.81 -15.81 -4.58
CA LEU A 384 -40.98 -15.04 -5.81
C LEU A 384 -41.63 -13.68 -5.48
N PHE A 385 -41.35 -12.66 -6.29
CA PHE A 385 -42.00 -11.36 -6.18
C PHE A 385 -42.24 -10.69 -7.53
N HIS A 386 -43.22 -9.79 -7.57
CA HIS A 386 -43.41 -8.86 -8.68
C HIS A 386 -43.80 -7.45 -8.19
N THR A 387 -43.55 -6.45 -9.03
CA THR A 387 -43.83 -5.04 -8.71
C THR A 387 -45.19 -4.58 -9.27
N HIS A 388 -46.02 -3.94 -8.46
CA HIS A 388 -47.27 -3.29 -8.89
C HIS A 388 -47.09 -1.76 -8.98
N ILE A 389 -47.02 -1.24 -10.21
CA ILE A 389 -46.72 0.17 -10.51
C ILE A 389 -47.89 0.99 -11.06
N ASP A 390 -49.10 0.42 -11.19
CA ASP A 390 -50.23 1.18 -11.75
C ASP A 390 -50.85 2.17 -10.75
N TYR A 391 -50.20 3.32 -10.59
CA TYR A 391 -50.67 4.43 -9.76
C TYR A 391 -52.04 5.02 -10.13
N SER A 392 -52.71 4.55 -11.19
CA SER A 392 -54.13 4.91 -11.43
C SER A 392 -55.06 4.19 -10.45
N LEU A 393 -54.71 2.96 -10.05
CA LEU A 393 -55.43 2.11 -9.11
C LEU A 393 -55.36 2.63 -7.67
N SER A 394 -56.22 2.13 -6.79
CA SER A 394 -56.11 2.40 -5.36
C SER A 394 -54.94 1.62 -4.73
N LEU A 395 -54.59 1.93 -3.48
CA LEU A 395 -53.61 1.12 -2.78
C LEU A 395 -54.14 -0.29 -2.48
N ALA A 396 -55.45 -0.44 -2.23
CA ALA A 396 -56.05 -1.75 -2.01
C ALA A 396 -55.90 -2.63 -3.27
N ASP A 397 -56.29 -2.11 -4.44
CA ASP A 397 -56.20 -2.85 -5.71
C ASP A 397 -54.75 -3.17 -6.12
N ARG A 398 -53.77 -2.35 -5.71
CA ARG A 398 -52.33 -2.65 -5.92
C ARG A 398 -51.76 -3.65 -4.91
N LEU A 399 -52.48 -3.97 -3.84
CA LEU A 399 -52.16 -5.07 -2.93
C LEU A 399 -53.01 -6.32 -3.26
N SER A 400 -53.84 -6.26 -4.30
CA SER A 400 -54.64 -7.38 -4.80
C SER A 400 -53.88 -8.17 -5.86
N PRO A 401 -53.61 -9.48 -5.66
CA PRO A 401 -53.09 -10.33 -6.72
C PRO A 401 -54.12 -10.49 -7.84
N SER A 402 -53.64 -10.47 -9.09
CA SER A 402 -54.45 -10.67 -10.28
C SER A 402 -54.78 -12.16 -10.52
N GLY A 403 -55.76 -12.44 -11.39
CA GLY A 403 -56.06 -13.81 -11.83
C GLY A 403 -54.84 -14.55 -12.41
N PRO A 404 -54.06 -13.92 -13.32
CA PRO A 404 -52.72 -14.39 -13.71
C PRO A 404 -51.79 -14.71 -12.54
N ASP A 405 -51.64 -13.81 -11.56
CA ASP A 405 -50.73 -13.99 -10.42
C ASP A 405 -51.10 -15.23 -9.59
N PHE A 406 -52.41 -15.49 -9.42
CA PHE A 406 -52.89 -16.71 -8.79
C PHE A 406 -52.60 -17.95 -9.64
N ASN A 407 -52.73 -17.90 -10.98
CA ASN A 407 -52.38 -19.05 -11.83
C ASN A 407 -50.88 -19.38 -11.76
N GLU A 408 -50.02 -18.37 -11.76
CA GLU A 408 -48.58 -18.58 -11.69
C GLU A 408 -48.15 -19.05 -10.30
N ARG A 409 -48.69 -18.45 -9.23
CA ARG A 409 -48.47 -18.90 -7.85
C ARG A 409 -48.87 -20.37 -7.65
N ASP A 410 -50.11 -20.72 -8.01
CA ASP A 410 -50.64 -22.07 -7.79
C ASP A 410 -49.79 -23.10 -8.55
N GLY A 411 -49.40 -22.81 -9.79
CA GLY A 411 -48.55 -23.68 -10.61
C GLY A 411 -47.09 -23.79 -10.17
N GLU A 412 -46.55 -22.83 -9.42
CA GLU A 412 -45.23 -22.94 -8.78
C GLU A 412 -45.30 -23.61 -7.39
N LEU A 413 -46.38 -23.40 -6.62
CA LEU A 413 -46.62 -24.11 -5.36
C LEU A 413 -46.81 -25.63 -5.57
N ASP A 414 -47.44 -26.04 -6.67
CA ASP A 414 -47.54 -27.45 -7.08
C ASP A 414 -46.16 -28.12 -7.28
N LYS A 415 -45.11 -27.33 -7.56
CA LYS A 415 -43.72 -27.81 -7.75
C LYS A 415 -42.89 -27.69 -6.48
N ASN A 416 -43.06 -26.60 -5.74
CA ASN A 416 -42.37 -26.33 -4.48
C ASN A 416 -43.33 -25.64 -3.49
N PRO A 417 -43.93 -26.40 -2.55
CA PRO A 417 -44.95 -25.88 -1.63
C PRO A 417 -44.40 -24.92 -0.57
N ASN A 418 -43.07 -24.77 -0.45
CA ASN A 418 -42.43 -23.90 0.53
C ASN A 418 -42.23 -22.46 0.03
N LEU A 419 -42.43 -22.19 -1.26
CA LEU A 419 -42.22 -20.87 -1.87
C LEU A 419 -43.13 -19.80 -1.24
N GLN A 420 -42.56 -18.64 -0.94
CA GLN A 420 -43.31 -17.45 -0.54
C GLN A 420 -43.52 -16.49 -1.72
N PHE A 421 -44.65 -15.82 -1.77
CA PHE A 421 -45.03 -14.93 -2.87
C PHE A 421 -45.35 -13.54 -2.36
N TYR A 422 -44.74 -12.53 -2.97
CA TYR A 422 -44.80 -11.15 -2.51
C TYR A 422 -45.14 -10.15 -3.63
N ILE A 423 -46.03 -9.20 -3.34
CA ILE A 423 -46.20 -7.99 -4.16
C ILE A 423 -45.35 -6.87 -3.55
N LEU A 424 -44.57 -6.19 -4.39
CA LEU A 424 -43.83 -4.97 -4.04
C LEU A 424 -44.55 -3.75 -4.62
N THR A 425 -44.72 -2.70 -3.81
CA THR A 425 -45.30 -1.42 -4.28
C THR A 425 -44.94 -0.25 -3.36
N ARG A 426 -45.17 0.99 -3.81
CA ARG A 426 -44.98 2.23 -3.01
C ARG A 426 -46.30 2.93 -2.70
N ASP A 427 -46.33 3.74 -1.65
CA ASP A 427 -47.42 4.68 -1.41
C ASP A 427 -47.39 5.81 -2.46
N ARG A 428 -48.55 5.99 -3.13
CA ARG A 428 -48.80 6.99 -4.16
C ARG A 428 -48.63 8.44 -3.70
N LYS A 429 -48.71 8.72 -2.38
CA LYS A 429 -48.68 10.09 -1.83
C LYS A 429 -47.27 10.63 -1.58
N ASN A 430 -46.36 9.78 -1.11
CA ASN A 430 -45.00 10.18 -0.69
C ASN A 430 -43.88 9.41 -1.42
N GLY A 431 -44.21 8.39 -2.21
CA GLY A 431 -43.22 7.55 -2.91
C GLY A 431 -42.47 6.58 -1.99
N SER A 432 -42.85 6.46 -0.73
CA SER A 432 -42.20 5.53 0.21
C SER A 432 -42.54 4.08 -0.14
N ARG A 433 -41.53 3.21 -0.11
CA ARG A 433 -41.70 1.75 -0.17
C ARG A 433 -42.66 1.29 0.93
N LEU A 434 -43.57 0.38 0.58
CA LEU A 434 -44.40 -0.33 1.55
C LEU A 434 -43.76 -1.69 1.88
N PRO A 435 -44.05 -2.26 3.07
CA PRO A 435 -43.64 -3.63 3.37
C PRO A 435 -44.12 -4.61 2.29
N ARG A 436 -43.27 -5.59 1.94
CA ARG A 436 -43.63 -6.67 1.02
C ARG A 436 -44.98 -7.29 1.39
N PHE A 437 -45.91 -7.38 0.45
CA PHE A 437 -47.25 -7.88 0.73
C PHE A 437 -47.34 -9.38 0.40
N PRO A 438 -47.45 -10.27 1.40
CA PRO A 438 -47.46 -11.71 1.16
C PRO A 438 -48.82 -12.16 0.63
N TYR A 439 -48.83 -12.94 -0.46
CA TYR A 439 -50.05 -13.51 -1.03
C TYR A 439 -50.02 -15.04 -1.22
N THR A 440 -48.99 -15.73 -0.72
CA THR A 440 -48.83 -17.19 -0.73
C THR A 440 -50.14 -17.93 -0.37
N THR A 441 -50.79 -17.51 0.71
CA THR A 441 -51.95 -18.20 1.31
C THR A 441 -53.31 -17.56 1.01
N ILE A 442 -53.36 -16.50 0.19
CA ILE A 442 -54.62 -15.79 -0.09
C ILE A 442 -55.52 -16.63 -1.01
N PRO A 443 -56.79 -16.92 -0.63
CA PRO A 443 -57.68 -17.70 -1.49
C PRO A 443 -58.16 -16.90 -2.72
N ARG A 444 -58.34 -17.57 -3.85
CA ARG A 444 -58.86 -16.98 -5.11
C ARG A 444 -60.23 -16.33 -4.96
N THR A 445 -61.06 -16.78 -4.03
CA THR A 445 -62.48 -16.40 -3.85
C THR A 445 -62.66 -15.00 -3.23
N THR A 446 -61.69 -14.10 -3.39
CA THR A 446 -61.66 -12.79 -2.70
C THR A 446 -61.90 -11.61 -3.66
N TYR A 447 -62.24 -11.89 -4.92
CA TYR A 447 -62.54 -10.91 -5.98
C TYR A 447 -63.72 -11.35 -6.84
#